data_AF-A0A238DV86-F1
#
_entry.id   AF-A0A238DV86-F1
#
_cell.length_a   1.000
_cell.length_b   1.000
_cell.length_c   1.000
_cell.angle_alpha   90.00
_cell.angle_beta   90.00
_cell.angle_gamma   90.00
#
_symmetry.space_group_name_H-M   'P 1'
#
loop_
_entity.id
_entity.type
_entity.pdbx_description
1 polymer ?
#
loop_
_entity_poly.entity_id
_entity_poly.type
_entity_poly.pdbx_seq_one_letter_code
_entity_poly.pdbx_strand_id
1 'polypeptide(L)' 'MPTQPLVFYAAVLKNAPNPRAGEAFVKLMTSAEGRTLFKDYGYSEPKGDALK' A
#
# COMPACT_ATOMS: atom_id res chain seq x y z
N MET A 1 12.86 -19.51 -15.43
CA MET A 1 11.49 -19.04 -15.15
C MET A 1 11.61 -17.91 -14.13
N PRO A 2 11.39 -16.63 -14.49
CA PRO A 2 11.47 -15.55 -13.51
C PRO A 2 10.28 -15.65 -12.55
N THR A 3 10.55 -15.54 -11.25
CA THR A 3 9.51 -15.46 -10.21
C THR A 3 8.76 -14.14 -10.37
N GLN A 4 7.43 -14.18 -10.48
CA GLN A 4 6.63 -12.97 -10.50
C GLN A 4 6.67 -12.31 -9.12
N PRO A 5 6.91 -10.99 -9.02
CA PRO A 5 6.93 -10.31 -7.74
C PRO A 5 5.52 -10.32 -7.13
N LEU A 6 5.43 -10.66 -5.85
CA LEU A 6 4.21 -10.49 -5.07
C LEU A 6 4.05 -9.00 -4.74
N VAL A 7 3.03 -8.36 -5.29
CA VAL A 7 2.75 -6.94 -5.10
C VAL A 7 1.40 -6.77 -4.42
N PHE A 8 1.36 -5.95 -3.36
CA PHE A 8 0.14 -5.61 -2.63
C PHE A 8 -0.32 -4.21 -3.00
N TYR A 9 -1.62 -4.06 -3.27
CA TYR A 9 -2.24 -2.79 -3.60
C TYR A 9 -3.28 -2.42 -2.56
N ALA A 10 -3.39 -1.13 -2.26
CA ALA A 10 -4.43 -0.56 -1.40
C ALA A 10 -5.18 0.51 -2.19
N ALA A 11 -6.51 0.47 -2.13
CA ALA A 11 -7.38 1.42 -2.81
C ALA A 11 -8.61 1.71 -1.96
N VAL A 12 -9.18 2.90 -2.14
CA VAL A 12 -10.45 3.30 -1.54
C VAL A 12 -11.56 3.04 -2.56
N LEU A 13 -12.58 2.28 -2.16
CA LEU A 13 -13.71 1.99 -3.03
C LEU A 13 -14.54 3.25 -3.29
N LYS A 14 -15.06 3.39 -4.51
CA LYS A 14 -15.90 4.53 -4.92
C LYS A 14 -17.17 4.68 -4.07
N ASN A 15 -17.69 3.58 -3.55
CA ASN A 15 -18.88 3.51 -2.70
C ASN A 15 -18.55 3.22 -1.24
N ALA A 16 -17.30 3.48 -0.80
CA ALA A 16 -16.92 3.24 0.59
C ALA A 16 -17.84 4.07 1.52
N PRO A 17 -18.38 3.47 2.60
CA PRO A 17 -19.25 4.18 3.54
C PRO A 17 -18.50 5.29 4.31
N ASN A 18 -17.17 5.21 4.36
CA ASN A 18 -16.31 6.24 4.90
C ASN A 18 -15.03 6.35 4.05
N PRO A 19 -15.07 7.10 2.92
CA PRO A 19 -13.94 7.19 2.00
C PRO A 19 -12.75 7.93 2.65
N ARG A 20 -13.03 8.92 3.51
CA ARG A 20 -12.01 9.72 4.20
C ARG A 20 -11.13 8.88 5.12
N ALA A 21 -11.71 7.92 5.85
CA ALA A 21 -10.94 6.99 6.66
C ALA A 21 -10.08 6.05 5.78
N GLY A 22 -10.63 5.60 4.65
CA GLY A 22 -9.87 4.82 3.67
C GLY A 22 -8.67 5.58 3.11
N GLU A 23 -8.83 6.84 2.75
CA GLU A 23 -7.75 7.70 2.26
C GLU A 23 -6.67 7.92 3.31
N ALA A 24 -7.08 8.17 4.57
CA ALA A 24 -6.15 8.31 5.68
C ALA A 24 -5.34 7.01 5.91
N PHE A 25 -5.98 5.85 5.77
CA PHE A 25 -5.32 4.55 5.88
C PHE A 25 -4.30 4.33 4.76
N VAL A 26 -4.68 4.59 3.50
CA VAL A 26 -3.75 4.47 2.36
C VAL A 26 -2.57 5.44 2.51
N LYS A 27 -2.82 6.66 3.00
CA LYS A 27 -1.76 7.63 3.29
C LYS A 27 -0.83 7.13 4.39
N LEU A 28 -1.35 6.52 5.46
CA LEU A 28 -0.54 5.91 6.51
C LEU A 28 0.32 4.78 5.95
N MET A 29 -0.24 3.87 5.16
CA MET A 29 0.51 2.76 4.57
C MET A 29 1.68 3.22 3.68
N THR A 30 1.50 4.33 2.96
CA THR A 30 2.49 4.85 2.01
C THR A 30 3.48 5.87 2.61
N SER A 31 3.24 6.30 3.86
CA SER A 31 4.10 7.18 4.65
C SER A 31 5.45 6.53 5.02
N ALA A 32 6.38 7.32 5.55
CA ALA A 32 7.67 6.80 6.01
C ALA A 32 7.47 5.79 7.15
N GLU A 33 6.60 6.11 8.10
CA GLU A 33 6.28 5.28 9.26
C GLU A 33 5.65 3.95 8.83
N GLY A 34 4.70 4.00 7.89
CA GLY A 34 4.08 2.79 7.33
C GLY A 34 5.07 1.90 6.59
N ARG A 35 6.01 2.49 5.84
CA ARG A 35 7.08 1.73 5.17
C ARG A 35 8.06 1.10 6.15
N THR A 36 8.40 1.78 7.25
CA THR A 36 9.22 1.18 8.31
C THR A 36 8.52 -0.03 8.91
N LEU A 37 7.23 0.10 9.23
CA LEU A 37 6.42 -1.03 9.71
C LEU A 37 6.46 -2.21 8.72
N PHE A 38 6.20 -1.96 7.44
CA PHE A 38 6.25 -3.00 6.42
C PHE A 38 7.62 -3.70 6.35
N LYS A 39 8.69 -2.93 6.41
CA LYS A 39 10.07 -3.46 6.41
C LYS A 39 10.32 -4.36 7.62
N ASP A 40 9.87 -3.96 8.80
CA ASP A 40 10.06 -4.73 10.04
C ASP A 40 9.32 -6.08 10.00
N TYR A 41 8.21 -6.16 9.26
CA TYR A 41 7.45 -7.39 9.03
C TYR A 41 7.88 -8.16 7.76
N GLY A 42 9.00 -7.79 7.13
CA GLY A 42 9.59 -8.52 6.00
C GLY A 42 9.03 -8.16 4.62
N TYR A 43 8.25 -7.08 4.51
CA TYR A 43 7.80 -6.55 3.23
C TYR A 43 8.89 -5.68 2.60
N SER A 44 9.11 -5.86 1.30
CA SER A 44 10.02 -5.03 0.52
C SER A 44 9.36 -3.72 0.12
N GLU A 45 10.17 -2.71 -0.15
CA GLU A 45 9.69 -1.44 -0.68
C GLU A 45 8.94 -1.65 -2.02
N PRO A 46 7.91 -0.83 -2.29
CA PRO A 46 7.22 -0.88 -3.57
C PRO A 46 8.21 -0.61 -4.71
N LYS A 47 8.26 -1.53 -5.68
CA LYS A 47 9.14 -1.43 -6.86
C LYS A 47 8.36 -0.83 -8.02
N GLY A 48 8.26 0.49 -8.07
CA GLY A 48 7.65 1.23 -9.18
C GLY A 48 6.56 2.21 -8.76
N ASP A 49 5.91 2.80 -9.77
CA ASP A 49 4.84 3.78 -9.57
C ASP A 49 3.55 3.12 -9.06
N ALA A 50 2.71 3.92 -8.39
CA ALA A 50 1.37 3.49 -8.05
C ALA A 50 0.55 3.22 -9.33
N LEU A 51 -0.22 2.12 -9.32
CA LEU A 51 -1.18 1.85 -10.39
C LEU A 51 -2.21 2.98 -10.45
N LYS A 52 -2.45 3.51 -11.65
CA LYS A 52 -3.43 4.55 -11.94
C LYS A 52 -4.78 3.94 -12.32
#